data_AF-A0A7X8DUQ3-F1
#
_entry.id   AF-A0A7X8DUQ3-F1
#
_cell.length_a   1.000
_cell.length_b   1.000
_cell.length_c   1.000
_cell.angle_alpha   90.00
_cell.angle_beta   90.00
_cell.angle_gamma   90.00
#
_symmetry.space_group_name_H-M   'P 1'
#
loop_
_entity.id
_entity.type
_entity.pdbx_description
1 polymer ?
#
loop_
_entity_poly.entity_id
_entity_poly.type
_entity_poly.pdbx_seq_one_letter_code
_entity_poly.pdbx_strand_id
1 'polypeptide(L)' 'MATAMTITEVNIITVDKSEESWLIEGEIIFEEELITSFEGTYNSITEEFEELIIETDPKGYDKDELIEKILKAVEEY' A
#
# COMPACT_ATOMS: atom_id res chain seq x y z
N MET A 1 -24.62 1.66 -7.46
CA MET A 1 -23.31 2.27 -7.13
C MET A 1 -22.55 1.18 -6.42
N ALA A 2 -21.42 0.72 -6.98
CA ALA A 2 -20.55 -0.17 -6.22
C ALA A 2 -19.96 0.70 -5.09
N THR A 3 -20.23 0.35 -3.83
CA THR A 3 -19.60 1.01 -2.71
C THR A 3 -18.13 0.65 -2.77
N ALA A 4 -17.27 1.66 -2.91
CA ALA A 4 -15.84 1.43 -2.86
C ALA A 4 -15.43 1.10 -1.42
N MET A 5 -14.55 0.12 -1.22
CA MET A 5 -14.04 -0.18 0.12
C MET A 5 -13.07 0.93 0.53
N THR A 6 -13.33 1.53 1.68
CA THR A 6 -12.53 2.63 2.23
C THR A 6 -11.30 2.07 2.92
N ILE A 7 -10.13 2.64 2.63
CA ILE A 7 -8.88 2.27 3.31
C ILE A 7 -8.80 3.09 4.60
N THR A 8 -8.94 2.43 5.74
CA THR A 8 -8.88 3.08 7.04
C THR A 8 -7.44 3.47 7.37
N GLU A 9 -6.52 2.51 7.33
CA GLU A 9 -5.13 2.69 7.75
C GLU A 9 -4.18 1.80 6.95
N VAL A 10 -2.92 2.24 6.82
CA VAL A 10 -1.83 1.45 6.23
C VAL A 10 -0.68 1.44 7.24
N ASN A 11 -0.22 0.24 7.59
CA ASN A 11 0.88 0.03 8.52
C ASN A 11 2.06 -0.59 7.76
N ILE A 12 3.19 0.10 7.73
CA ILE A 12 4.42 -0.43 7.14
C ILE A 12 5.06 -1.40 8.13
N ILE A 13 5.31 -2.63 7.67
CA ILE A 13 6.02 -3.65 8.44
C ILE A 13 7.51 -3.55 8.16
N THR A 14 7.88 -3.48 6.88
CA THR A 14 9.26 -3.39 6.41
C THR A 14 9.33 -2.46 5.21
N VAL A 15 10.41 -1.68 5.16
CA VAL A 15 10.80 -0.94 3.97
C VAL A 15 12.30 -1.09 3.77
N ASP A 16 12.69 -1.65 2.63
CA ASP A 16 14.07 -1.66 2.18
C ASP A 16 14.31 -0.45 1.29
N LYS A 17 15.06 0.55 1.79
CA LYS A 17 15.47 1.74 1.05
C LYS A 17 16.91 1.61 0.54
N SER A 18 17.43 0.38 0.41
CA SER A 18 18.85 0.13 0.11
C SER A 18 19.19 0.37 -1.35
N GLU A 19 18.23 0.19 -2.26
CA GLU A 19 18.37 0.38 -3.70
C GLU A 19 17.49 1.52 -4.23
N GLU A 20 17.57 1.78 -5.53
CA GLU A 20 16.73 2.75 -6.24
C GLU A 20 15.24 2.38 -6.17
N SER A 21 14.94 1.07 -6.13
CA SER A 21 13.60 0.53 -5.94
C SER A 21 13.43 0.08 -4.48
N TRP A 22 12.50 0.70 -3.78
CA TRP A 22 12.17 0.41 -2.41
C TRP A 22 11.18 -0.75 -2.34
N LEU A 23 11.58 -1.84 -1.68
CA LEU A 23 10.65 -2.92 -1.35
C LEU A 23 9.90 -2.52 -0.09
N ILE A 24 8.59 -2.39 -0.21
CA ILE A 24 7.69 -1.98 0.87
C ILE A 24 6.73 -3.14 1.13
N GLU A 25 6.71 -3.62 2.36
CA GLU A 25 5.75 -4.61 2.82
C GLU A 25 4.98 -4.03 4.00
N GLY A 26 3.69 -4.30 4.04
CA GLY A 26 2.85 -3.81 5.12
C GLY A 26 1.48 -4.43 5.15
N GLU A 27 0.63 -3.86 5.99
CA GLU A 27 -0.76 -4.25 6.16
C GLU A 27 -1.69 -3.07 5.86
N ILE A 28 -2.76 -3.37 5.14
CA ILE A 28 -3.86 -2.45 4.83
C ILE A 28 -5.03 -2.85 5.72
N ILE A 29 -5.57 -1.87 6.44
CA ILE A 29 -6.76 -2.00 7.26
C ILE A 29 -7.90 -1.27 6.54
N PHE A 30 -8.87 -2.02 6.04
CA PHE A 30 -10.08 -1.50 5.40
C PHE A 30 -11.18 -1.23 6.42
N GLU A 31 -12.28 -0.64 5.96
CA GLU A 31 -13.52 -0.61 6.74
C GLU A 31 -13.97 -2.05 7.14
N GLU A 32 -14.73 -2.16 8.24
CA GLU A 32 -15.15 -3.45 8.82
C GLU A 32 -14.03 -4.32 9.44
N GLU A 33 -12.89 -3.70 9.79
CA GLU A 33 -11.73 -4.39 10.39
C GLU A 33 -11.13 -5.48 9.47
N LEU A 34 -11.32 -5.37 8.16
CA LEU A 34 -10.67 -6.26 7.19
C LEU A 34 -9.20 -5.87 7.04
N ILE A 35 -8.31 -6.80 7.40
CA ILE A 35 -6.86 -6.61 7.34
C ILE A 35 -6.31 -7.50 6.21
N THR A 36 -5.49 -6.93 5.34
CA THR A 36 -4.72 -7.69 4.34
C THR A 36 -3.30 -7.18 4.30
N SER A 37 -2.36 -8.08 4.06
CA SER A 37 -0.99 -7.78 3.70
C SER A 37 -0.90 -7.26 2.26
N PHE A 38 0.10 -6.41 2.03
CA PHE A 38 0.53 -5.96 0.72
C PHE A 38 2.06 -5.98 0.63
N GLU A 39 2.53 -6.19 -0.58
CA GLU A 39 3.94 -6.09 -0.98
C GLU A 39 4.01 -5.22 -2.23
N GLY A 40 4.87 -4.23 -2.24
CA GLY A 40 5.04 -3.35 -3.38
C GLY A 40 6.48 -2.92 -3.59
N THR A 41 6.84 -2.69 -4.84
CA THR A 41 8.13 -2.16 -5.24
C THR A 41 7.93 -0.74 -5.74
N TYR A 42 8.44 0.24 -5.00
CA TYR A 42 8.37 1.66 -5.32
C TYR A 42 9.69 2.17 -5.85
N ASN A 43 9.73 2.64 -7.08
CA ASN A 43 10.93 3.23 -7.65
C ASN A 43 11.08 4.69 -7.18
N SER A 44 12.03 4.93 -6.28
CA SER A 44 12.29 6.26 -5.71
C SER A 44 12.87 7.26 -6.71
N ILE A 45 13.38 6.80 -7.86
CA ILE A 45 13.97 7.65 -8.90
C ILE A 45 12.91 8.13 -9.88
N THR A 46 11.98 7.26 -10.27
CA THR A 46 10.86 7.62 -11.17
C THR A 46 9.60 8.04 -10.42
N GLU A 47 9.59 7.86 -9.09
CA GLU A 47 8.47 8.14 -8.19
C GLU A 47 7.21 7.32 -8.51
N GLU A 48 7.39 6.09 -9.03
CA GLU A 48 6.30 5.20 -9.47
C GLU A 48 6.37 3.83 -8.79
N PHE A 49 5.20 3.24 -8.49
CA PHE A 49 5.11 1.84 -8.08
C PHE A 49 5.26 0.93 -9.30
N GLU A 50 6.33 0.15 -9.35
CA GLU A 50 6.58 -0.85 -10.39
C GLU A 50 5.65 -2.05 -10.21
N GLU A 51 5.46 -2.47 -8.96
CA GLU A 51 4.62 -3.61 -8.61
C GLU A 51 3.90 -3.34 -7.28
N LEU A 52 2.63 -3.76 -7.18
CA LEU A 52 1.86 -3.74 -5.94
C LEU A 52 0.95 -4.97 -5.93
N ILE A 53 1.23 -5.88 -5.02
CA ILE A 53 0.52 -7.13 -4.78
C ILE A 53 -0.18 -7.03 -3.44
N ILE A 54 -1.45 -7.36 -3.41
CA ILE A 54 -2.26 -7.40 -2.18
C ILE A 54 -2.74 -8.84 -2.04
N GLU A 55 -2.48 -9.47 -0.90
CA GLU A 55 -2.81 -10.89 -0.70
C GLU A 55 -4.32 -11.12 -0.82
N THR A 56 -5.12 -10.29 -0.15
CA THR A 56 -6.57 -10.31 -0.21
C THR A 56 -7.06 -8.98 -0.74
N ASP A 57 -7.26 -8.88 -2.05
CA ASP A 57 -7.81 -7.69 -2.72
C ASP A 57 -9.33 -7.61 -2.47
N PRO A 58 -9.81 -6.72 -1.56
CA PRO A 58 -11.23 -6.57 -1.38
C PRO A 58 -11.75 -5.67 -2.51
N LYS A 59 -12.06 -6.30 -3.64
CA LYS A 59 -12.51 -5.63 -4.88
C LYS A 59 -13.35 -4.38 -4.60
N GLY A 60 -12.89 -3.24 -5.11
CA GLY A 60 -13.62 -1.98 -5.02
C GLY A 60 -12.95 -0.90 -4.18
N TYR A 61 -11.75 -1.06 -3.64
CA TYR A 61 -11.03 0.09 -3.09
C TYR A 61 -10.39 0.96 -4.18
N ASP A 62 -10.00 2.17 -3.80
CA ASP A 62 -9.29 3.09 -4.67
C ASP A 62 -7.78 2.85 -4.57
N LYS A 63 -7.18 2.39 -5.67
CA LYS A 63 -5.75 2.02 -5.70
C LYS A 63 -4.85 3.25 -5.61
N ASP A 64 -5.29 4.39 -6.17
CA ASP A 64 -4.54 5.65 -6.07
C ASP A 64 -4.50 6.13 -4.61
N GLU A 65 -5.64 6.08 -3.90
CA GLU A 65 -5.69 6.37 -2.46
C GLU A 65 -4.78 5.42 -1.65
N LEU A 66 -4.75 4.14 -2.00
CA LEU A 66 -3.86 3.17 -1.35
C LEU A 66 -2.39 3.56 -1.51
N ILE A 67 -1.97 3.89 -2.73
CA ILE A 67 -0.59 4.28 -3.02
C ILE A 67 -0.21 5.53 -2.23
N GLU A 68 -1.07 6.55 -2.21
CA GLU A 68 -0.84 7.77 -1.41
C GLU A 68 -0.67 7.46 0.09
N LYS A 69 -1.50 6.56 0.63
CA LYS A 69 -1.41 6.14 2.04
C LYS A 69 -0.14 5.33 2.32
N ILE A 70 0.26 4.43 1.42
CA ILE A 70 1.50 3.65 1.56
C ILE A 70 2.70 4.60 1.58
N LEU A 71 2.81 5.52 0.62
CA LEU A 71 3.93 6.47 0.55
C LEU A 71 4.01 7.32 1.81
N LYS A 72 2.86 7.84 2.25
CA LYS A 72 2.80 8.60 3.50
C LYS A 72 3.25 7.76 4.71
N ALA A 73 2.79 6.51 4.82
CA ALA A 73 3.19 5.63 5.91
C ALA A 73 4.70 5.27 5.84
N VAL A 74 5.28 5.17 4.64
CA VAL A 74 6.73 4.97 4.42
C VAL A 74 7.56 6.21 4.78
N GLU A 75 7.00 7.41 4.62
CA GLU A 75 7.62 8.66 5.10
C GLU A 75 7.58 8.78 6.63
N GLU A 76 6.54 8.23 7.27
CA GLU A 76 6.36 8.25 8.73
C GLU A 76 7.08 7.09 9.46
N TYR A 77 7.52 6.04 8.75
CA TYR A 77 8.29 4.89 9.24
C TYR A 77 9.81 5.14 9.28
#